data_AF-A0A162AAZ9-F1
#
_entry.id   AF-A0A162AAZ9-F1
#
_cell.length_a   1.000
_cell.length_b   1.000
_cell.length_c   1.000
_cell.angle_alpha   90.00
_cell.angle_beta   90.00
_cell.angle_gamma   90.00
#
_symmetry.space_group_name_H-M   'P 1'
#
loop_
_entity.id
_entity.type
_entity.pdbx_description
1 polymer ?
#
loop_
_entity_poly.entity_id
_entity_poly.type
_entity_poly.pdbx_seq_one_letter_code
_entity_poly.pdbx_strand_id
1 'polypeptide(L)'
;MNKTALKPARKIHKYLGYLLALQIFAWLLGGFVMSAIPLEMVHGKHLAQRQLENPFHAKDYTASLDDIKHTIVNLQKIEYTHFLERPIIKVTGKTIHFFDGQSGMPVQPPSESQVRQQAHAHYLGNAQLATIELLEKGPREVQYRNNIWRVEYGDWVSTTIYLDSITGQVITVRSTLWRIFDFFWMLHIMDYDERDDFNNPLLISFSATSVLFCISGMILLLQSPPWRRRRIQRN
;
A
#
# COMPACT_ATOMS: atom_id res chain seq x y z
N MET A 1 -32.08 -42.12 -19.85
CA MET A 1 -31.27 -40.94 -19.48
C MET A 1 -29.82 -41.16 -19.91
N ASN A 2 -29.38 -40.45 -20.95
CA ASN A 2 -28.10 -40.68 -21.62
C ASN A 2 -26.90 -40.37 -20.70
N LYS A 3 -26.25 -41.43 -20.21
CA LYS A 3 -25.02 -41.37 -19.38
C LYS A 3 -23.86 -40.61 -20.05
N THR A 4 -23.93 -40.39 -21.36
CA THR A 4 -22.95 -39.65 -22.18
C THR A 4 -23.03 -38.13 -22.03
N ALA A 5 -24.22 -37.55 -21.84
CA ALA A 5 -24.39 -36.10 -21.66
C ALA A 5 -23.86 -35.58 -20.31
N LEU A 6 -23.73 -36.46 -19.31
CA LEU A 6 -23.20 -36.14 -17.98
C LEU A 6 -21.66 -36.08 -17.93
N LYS A 7 -20.95 -36.64 -18.93
CA LYS A 7 -19.48 -36.62 -18.99
C LYS A 7 -18.89 -35.20 -19.11
N PRO A 8 -19.35 -34.32 -20.01
CA PRO A 8 -18.87 -32.94 -20.06
C PRO A 8 -19.21 -32.18 -18.78
N ALA A 9 -20.40 -32.37 -18.19
CA ALA A 9 -20.79 -31.75 -16.93
C ALA A 9 -19.85 -32.13 -15.77
N ARG A 10 -19.48 -33.41 -15.65
CA ARG A 10 -18.49 -33.86 -14.64
C ARG A 10 -17.09 -33.29 -14.89
N LYS A 11 -16.68 -33.17 -16.15
CA LYS A 11 -15.39 -32.58 -16.52
C LYS A 11 -15.36 -31.10 -16.15
N ILE A 12 -16.39 -30.34 -16.52
CA ILE A 12 -16.55 -28.91 -16.17
C ILE A 12 -16.60 -28.74 -14.66
N HIS A 13 -17.43 -29.50 -13.94
CA HIS A 13 -17.52 -29.43 -12.48
C HIS A 13 -16.17 -29.71 -11.81
N LYS A 14 -15.40 -30.69 -12.31
CA LYS A 14 -14.05 -30.98 -11.79
C LYS A 14 -13.09 -29.79 -11.96
N TYR A 15 -13.06 -29.16 -13.14
CA TYR A 15 -12.20 -28.00 -13.37
C TYR A 15 -12.65 -26.76 -12.60
N LEU A 16 -13.96 -26.49 -12.53
CA LEU A 16 -14.51 -25.42 -11.70
C LEU A 16 -14.20 -25.66 -10.21
N GLY A 17 -14.27 -26.92 -9.76
CA GLY A 17 -13.90 -27.31 -8.40
C GLY A 17 -12.42 -27.04 -8.11
N TYR A 18 -11.51 -27.31 -9.05
CA TYR A 18 -10.09 -26.96 -8.89
C TYR A 18 -9.85 -25.45 -8.84
N LEU A 19 -10.52 -24.68 -9.70
CA LEU A 19 -10.43 -23.22 -9.68
C LEU A 19 -10.91 -22.66 -8.34
N LEU A 20 -12.05 -23.16 -7.86
CA LEU A 20 -12.65 -22.74 -6.59
C LEU A 20 -11.79 -23.15 -5.40
N ALA A 21 -11.25 -24.37 -5.39
CA ALA A 21 -10.33 -24.82 -4.34
C ALA A 21 -9.05 -23.99 -4.29
N LEU A 22 -8.48 -23.64 -5.46
CA LEU A 22 -7.31 -22.76 -5.55
C LEU A 22 -7.62 -21.37 -4.98
N GLN A 23 -8.77 -20.81 -5.34
CA GLN A 23 -9.19 -19.50 -4.84
C GLN A 23 -9.46 -19.51 -3.33
N ILE A 24 -10.14 -20.54 -2.81
CA ILE A 24 -10.34 -20.69 -1.35
C ILE A 24 -8.99 -20.83 -0.64
N PHE A 25 -8.06 -21.60 -1.21
CA PHE A 25 -6.73 -21.74 -0.63
C PHE A 25 -5.98 -20.40 -0.58
N ALA A 26 -6.00 -19.63 -1.67
CA ALA A 26 -5.41 -18.29 -1.71
C ALA A 26 -6.07 -17.36 -0.69
N TRP A 27 -7.39 -17.44 -0.55
CA TRP A 27 -8.16 -16.66 0.43
C TRP A 27 -7.77 -16.99 1.87
N LEU A 28 -7.75 -18.28 2.24
CA LEU A 28 -7.35 -18.75 3.57
C LEU A 28 -5.88 -18.41 3.88
N LEU A 29 -4.99 -18.65 2.92
CA LEU A 29 -3.57 -18.36 3.07
C LEU A 29 -3.33 -16.86 3.24
N GLY A 30 -4.01 -16.01 2.46
CA GLY A 30 -3.95 -14.56 2.60
C GLY A 30 -4.43 -14.11 3.98
N GLY A 31 -5.58 -14.61 4.43
CA GLY A 31 -6.12 -14.29 5.75
C GLY A 31 -5.19 -14.73 6.89
N PHE A 32 -4.56 -15.91 6.76
CA PHE A 32 -3.56 -16.40 7.70
C PHE A 32 -2.33 -15.49 7.76
N VAL A 33 -1.71 -15.18 6.60
CA VAL A 33 -0.52 -14.33 6.54
C VAL A 33 -0.80 -12.95 7.11
N MET A 34 -1.93 -12.34 6.73
CA MET A 34 -2.32 -11.02 7.23
C MET A 34 -2.62 -11.01 8.73
N SER A 35 -3.12 -12.11 9.29
CA SER A 35 -3.37 -12.25 10.73
C SER A 35 -2.08 -12.54 11.51
N ALA A 36 -1.11 -13.19 10.89
CA ALA A 36 0.17 -13.55 11.51
C ALA A 36 1.17 -12.38 11.52
N ILE A 37 1.07 -11.44 10.58
CA ILE A 37 1.96 -10.27 10.48
C ILE A 37 1.28 -9.06 11.13
N PRO A 38 1.82 -8.50 12.23
CA PRO A 38 1.24 -7.32 12.86
C PRO A 38 1.18 -6.13 11.90
N LEU A 39 0.02 -5.47 11.84
CA LEU A 39 -0.17 -4.31 10.96
C LEU A 39 0.84 -3.18 11.25
N GLU A 40 1.25 -2.99 12.50
CA GLU A 40 2.24 -1.98 12.88
C GLU A 40 3.60 -2.20 12.21
N MET A 41 3.98 -3.47 12.01
CA MET A 41 5.20 -3.83 11.29
C MET A 41 5.07 -3.51 9.80
N VAL A 42 3.91 -3.80 9.21
CA VAL A 42 3.62 -3.55 7.78
C VAL A 42 3.61 -2.06 7.46
N HIS A 43 3.06 -1.22 8.34
CA HIS A 43 3.03 0.23 8.13
C HIS A 43 4.41 0.88 8.15
N GLY A 44 5.41 0.22 8.76
CA GLY A 44 6.81 0.66 8.75
C GLY A 44 7.06 1.94 9.55
N LYS A 45 6.17 2.34 10.47
CA LYS A 45 6.38 3.54 11.33
C LYS A 45 7.64 3.42 12.19
N HIS A 46 8.05 2.19 12.50
CA HIS A 46 9.26 1.88 13.23
C HIS A 46 10.53 1.92 12.35
N LEU A 47 10.38 1.93 11.02
CA LEU A 47 11.49 1.94 10.06
C LEU A 47 11.88 3.38 9.70
N ALA A 48 10.89 4.25 9.50
CA ALA A 48 11.12 5.65 9.21
C ALA A 48 9.91 6.52 9.61
N GLN A 49 10.20 7.74 10.06
CA GLN A 49 9.18 8.77 10.28
C GLN A 49 8.84 9.42 8.93
N ARG A 50 7.56 9.61 8.61
CA ARG A 50 7.17 10.27 7.34
C ARG A 50 7.20 11.79 7.43
N GLN A 51 7.06 12.32 8.63
CA GLN A 51 7.06 13.74 8.93
C GLN A 51 8.00 13.95 10.10
N LEU A 52 8.92 14.89 9.95
CA LEU A 52 9.75 15.40 11.03
C LEU A 52 9.09 16.66 11.58
N GLU A 53 9.30 16.93 12.87
CA GLU A 53 8.87 18.19 13.46
C GLU A 53 9.58 19.36 12.76
N ASN A 54 8.83 20.41 12.46
CA ASN A 54 9.39 21.59 11.81
C ASN A 54 10.22 22.37 12.85
N PRO A 55 11.54 22.48 12.70
CA PRO A 55 12.39 23.18 13.66
C PRO A 55 12.27 24.70 13.54
N PHE A 56 11.62 25.21 12.48
CA PHE A 56 11.47 26.63 12.23
C PHE A 56 10.22 27.21 12.91
N HIS A 57 10.36 28.41 13.44
CA HIS A 57 9.27 29.22 13.97
C HIS A 57 8.81 30.25 12.94
N ALA A 58 7.66 30.89 13.20
CA ALA A 58 7.07 31.88 12.29
C ALA A 58 8.05 33.02 11.90
N LYS A 59 8.95 33.41 12.79
CA LYS A 59 9.98 34.44 12.54
C LYS A 59 11.04 34.05 11.50
N ASP A 60 11.23 32.76 11.27
CA ASP A 60 12.26 32.24 10.35
C ASP A 60 11.76 32.22 8.89
N TYR A 61 10.46 32.48 8.69
CA TYR A 61 9.82 32.65 7.39
C TYR A 61 9.74 34.13 7.02
N THR A 62 10.85 34.70 6.55
CA THR A 62 10.96 36.13 6.24
C THR A 62 10.46 36.52 4.84
N ALA A 63 10.11 35.53 4.00
CA ALA A 63 9.62 35.80 2.65
C ALA A 63 8.31 36.60 2.66
N SER A 64 8.20 37.55 1.73
CA SER A 64 7.00 38.35 1.53
C SER A 64 5.86 37.48 0.99
N LEU A 65 4.87 37.22 1.85
CA LEU A 65 3.69 36.44 1.45
C LEU A 65 2.87 37.17 0.38
N ASP A 66 2.88 38.49 0.35
CA ASP A 66 2.10 39.25 -0.61
C ASP A 66 2.66 39.06 -2.03
N ASP A 67 3.98 39.06 -2.20
CA ASP A 67 4.63 38.76 -3.48
C ASP A 67 4.32 37.32 -3.95
N ILE A 68 4.33 36.37 -3.02
CA ILE A 68 3.98 34.97 -3.30
C ILE A 68 2.50 34.86 -3.71
N LYS A 69 1.58 35.52 -3.01
CA LYS A 69 0.14 35.51 -3.33
C LYS A 69 -0.14 36.09 -4.71
N HIS A 70 0.55 37.16 -5.11
CA HIS A 70 0.37 37.77 -6.43
C HIS A 70 0.78 36.83 -7.58
N THR A 71 1.65 35.87 -7.30
CA THR A 71 2.10 34.87 -8.29
C THR A 71 1.10 33.70 -8.43
N ILE A 72 0.21 33.50 -7.46
CA ILE A 72 -0.66 32.31 -7.38
C ILE A 72 -2.11 32.64 -7.69
N VAL A 73 -2.63 32.01 -8.75
CA VAL A 73 -4.05 32.11 -9.10
C VAL A 73 -4.90 31.24 -8.18
N ASN A 74 -5.93 31.82 -7.57
CA ASN A 74 -6.89 31.16 -6.69
C ASN A 74 -6.24 30.45 -5.49
N LEU A 75 -5.59 31.24 -4.62
CA LEU A 75 -4.99 30.76 -3.39
C LEU A 75 -6.02 30.07 -2.49
N GLN A 76 -5.75 28.82 -2.10
CA GLN A 76 -6.61 28.05 -1.19
C GLN A 76 -5.96 27.83 0.17
N LYS A 77 -4.67 27.48 0.20
CA LYS A 77 -3.97 27.10 1.43
C LYS A 77 -2.49 27.50 1.38
N ILE A 78 -1.99 28.00 2.50
CA ILE A 78 -0.55 28.18 2.75
C ILE A 78 -0.16 27.27 3.91
N GLU A 79 0.90 26.49 3.72
CA GLU A 79 1.45 25.60 4.72
C GLU A 79 2.95 25.89 4.90
N TYR A 80 3.39 26.01 6.14
CA TYR A 80 4.80 26.17 6.48
C TYR A 80 5.42 24.81 6.76
N THR A 81 6.48 24.49 6.03
CA THR A 81 7.19 23.23 6.12
C THR A 81 8.69 23.49 6.00
N HIS A 82 9.47 22.43 5.86
CA HIS A 82 10.92 22.51 5.73
C HIS A 82 11.44 21.39 4.84
N PHE A 83 12.67 21.56 4.40
CA PHE A 83 13.49 20.49 3.85
C PHE A 83 14.91 20.69 4.35
N LEU A 84 15.42 19.73 5.14
CA LEU A 84 16.64 19.89 5.92
C LEU A 84 16.58 21.21 6.73
N GLU A 85 17.68 21.95 6.74
CA GLU A 85 17.81 23.27 7.39
C GLU A 85 17.26 24.42 6.54
N ARG A 86 16.26 24.18 5.67
CA ARG A 86 15.64 25.22 4.84
C ARG A 86 14.15 25.34 5.13
N PRO A 87 13.65 26.52 5.54
CA PRO A 87 12.23 26.76 5.65
C PRO A 87 11.60 26.78 4.24
N ILE A 88 10.46 26.13 4.07
CA ILE A 88 9.72 26.09 2.82
C ILE A 88 8.28 26.53 3.05
N ILE A 89 7.76 27.37 2.17
CA ILE A 89 6.36 27.76 2.12
C ILE A 89 5.72 26.99 0.97
N LYS A 90 4.80 26.09 1.32
CA LYS A 90 3.96 25.37 0.36
C LYS A 90 2.68 26.15 0.14
N VAL A 91 2.40 26.47 -1.11
CA VAL A 91 1.21 27.22 -1.50
C VAL A 91 0.36 26.37 -2.41
N THR A 92 -0.89 26.17 -2.02
CA THR A 92 -1.89 25.43 -2.79
C THR A 92 -2.85 26.43 -3.41
N GLY A 93 -2.88 26.49 -4.73
CA GLY A 93 -3.93 27.15 -5.51
C GLY A 93 -4.58 26.14 -6.46
N LYS A 94 -4.69 26.49 -7.75
CA LYS A 94 -5.02 25.49 -8.80
C LYS A 94 -3.96 24.38 -8.89
N THR A 95 -2.70 24.75 -8.68
CA THR A 95 -1.53 23.87 -8.61
C THR A 95 -0.78 24.13 -7.30
N ILE A 96 0.04 23.17 -6.89
CA ILE A 96 0.87 23.30 -5.68
C ILE A 96 2.23 23.87 -6.08
N HIS A 97 2.67 24.90 -5.38
CA HIS A 97 3.96 25.54 -5.56
C HIS A 97 4.74 25.57 -4.23
N PHE A 98 6.06 25.57 -4.33
CA PHE A 98 6.95 25.57 -3.18
C PHE A 98 7.95 26.70 -3.31
N PHE A 99 8.02 27.52 -2.27
CA PHE A 99 8.90 28.67 -2.19
C PHE A 99 9.84 28.53 -1.01
N ASP A 100 11.07 29.01 -1.16
CA ASP A 100 11.99 29.17 -0.06
C ASP A 100 11.42 30.19 0.94
N GLY A 101 11.38 29.81 2.22
CA GLY A 101 10.71 30.58 3.26
C GLY A 101 11.43 31.86 3.65
N GLN A 102 12.70 32.04 3.26
CA GLN A 102 13.46 33.25 3.55
C GLN A 102 13.48 34.21 2.36
N SER A 103 13.77 33.70 1.18
CA SER A 103 13.92 34.49 -0.04
C SER A 103 12.64 34.68 -0.84
N GLY A 104 11.65 33.79 -0.67
CA GLY A 104 10.42 33.79 -1.46
C GLY A 104 10.57 33.28 -2.89
N MET A 105 11.77 32.82 -3.29
CA MET A 105 12.01 32.26 -4.62
C MET A 105 11.51 30.81 -4.73
N PRO A 106 11.17 30.32 -5.94
CA PRO A 106 10.81 28.91 -6.14
C PRO A 106 11.91 27.95 -5.68
N VAL A 107 11.52 26.86 -5.01
CA VAL A 107 12.46 25.83 -4.55
C VAL A 107 13.11 25.13 -5.74
N GLN A 108 14.43 24.96 -5.65
CA GLN A 108 15.20 24.18 -6.61
C GLN A 108 15.16 22.68 -6.24
N PRO A 109 15.09 21.76 -7.23
CA PRO A 109 15.17 20.33 -6.99
C PRO A 109 16.40 19.95 -6.15
N PRO A 110 16.24 19.12 -5.10
CA PRO A 110 17.37 18.69 -4.29
C PRO A 110 18.36 17.84 -5.08
N SER A 111 19.65 18.02 -4.78
CA SER A 111 20.71 17.13 -5.24
C SER A 111 20.61 15.75 -4.58
N GLU A 112 21.20 14.72 -5.20
CA GLU A 112 21.28 13.37 -4.63
C GLU A 112 21.84 13.38 -3.19
N SER A 113 22.85 14.21 -2.91
CA SER A 113 23.43 14.34 -1.57
C SER A 113 22.42 14.87 -0.54
N GLN A 114 21.58 15.83 -0.94
CA GLN A 114 20.53 16.36 -0.07
C GLN A 114 19.40 15.35 0.14
N VAL A 115 19.04 14.59 -0.90
CA VAL A 115 18.06 13.50 -0.81
C VAL A 115 18.58 12.40 0.13
N ARG A 116 19.86 12.03 0.03
CA ARG A 116 20.52 11.10 0.96
C ARG A 116 20.42 11.60 2.39
N GLN A 117 20.75 12.86 2.65
CA GLN A 117 20.67 13.46 3.97
C GLN A 117 19.24 13.47 4.51
N GLN A 118 18.27 13.85 3.67
CA GLN A 118 16.85 13.87 4.05
C GLN A 118 16.38 12.45 4.38
N ALA A 119 16.62 11.48 3.52
CA ALA A 119 16.24 10.10 3.76
C ALA A 119 16.88 9.55 5.04
N HIS A 120 18.12 9.92 5.35
CA HIS A 120 18.81 9.52 6.58
C HIS A 120 18.16 10.15 7.83
N ALA A 121 17.77 11.43 7.76
CA ALA A 121 17.08 12.09 8.87
C ALA A 121 15.71 11.44 9.20
N HIS A 122 15.04 10.88 8.20
CA HIS A 122 13.77 10.19 8.37
C HIS A 122 13.91 8.72 8.79
N TYR A 123 15.04 8.08 8.51
CA TYR A 123 15.27 6.67 8.80
C TYR A 123 15.58 6.44 10.28
N LEU A 124 14.92 5.46 10.89
CA LEU A 124 15.06 5.12 12.31
C LEU A 124 15.96 3.90 12.55
N GLY A 125 16.38 3.21 11.49
CA GLY A 125 17.27 2.06 11.58
C GLY A 125 18.74 2.46 11.55
N ASN A 126 19.61 1.44 11.66
CA ASN A 126 21.07 1.61 11.68
C ASN A 126 21.77 1.02 10.43
N ALA A 127 21.00 0.57 9.44
CA ALA A 127 21.57 -0.01 8.23
C ALA A 127 22.16 1.07 7.31
N GLN A 128 23.15 0.65 6.52
CA GLN A 128 23.75 1.51 5.51
C GLN A 128 22.81 1.69 4.32
N LEU A 129 22.97 2.83 3.65
CA LEU A 129 22.33 3.09 2.36
C LEU A 129 22.80 2.06 1.34
N ALA A 130 21.86 1.36 0.71
CA ALA A 130 22.15 0.40 -0.36
C ALA A 130 22.12 1.09 -1.72
N THR A 131 21.02 1.77 -2.05
CA THR A 131 20.86 2.43 -3.36
C THR A 131 20.13 3.77 -3.23
N ILE A 132 20.45 4.70 -4.12
CA ILE A 132 19.71 5.93 -4.34
C ILE A 132 19.55 6.13 -5.84
N GLU A 133 18.32 6.33 -6.30
CA GLU A 133 18.01 6.41 -7.72
C GLU A 133 16.88 7.40 -7.98
N LEU A 134 17.04 8.24 -9.00
CA LEU A 134 15.95 9.05 -9.53
C LEU A 134 15.19 8.23 -10.56
N LEU A 135 13.93 7.92 -10.26
CA LEU A 135 13.04 7.18 -11.14
C LEU A 135 12.19 8.15 -11.96
N GLU A 136 12.25 8.02 -13.29
CA GLU A 136 11.34 8.75 -14.19
C GLU A 136 9.88 8.37 -13.93
N LYS A 137 9.63 7.08 -13.65
CA LYS A 137 8.31 6.55 -13.29
C LYS A 137 8.42 5.61 -12.10
N GLY A 138 7.72 5.95 -11.03
CA GLY A 138 7.66 5.15 -9.82
C GLY A 138 6.88 3.84 -9.97
N PRO A 139 7.07 2.89 -9.05
CA PRO A 139 6.26 1.68 -8.98
C PRO A 139 4.82 1.94 -8.50
N ARG A 140 3.98 0.89 -8.51
CA ARG A 140 2.59 0.94 -8.04
C ARG A 140 2.44 1.43 -6.60
N GLU A 141 3.40 1.11 -5.73
CA GLU A 141 3.37 1.47 -4.30
C GLU A 141 3.44 2.99 -4.02
N VAL A 142 3.76 3.77 -5.06
CA VAL A 142 3.74 5.23 -5.14
C VAL A 142 2.83 5.73 -6.28
N GLN A 143 1.84 4.93 -6.68
CA GLN A 143 0.82 5.25 -7.69
C GLN A 143 1.41 5.70 -9.03
N TYR A 144 2.53 5.09 -9.45
CA TYR A 144 3.21 5.41 -10.70
C TYR A 144 3.58 6.89 -10.87
N ARG A 145 3.80 7.61 -9.76
CA ARG A 145 4.25 9.00 -9.79
C ARG A 145 5.54 9.13 -10.57
N ASN A 146 5.63 10.18 -11.39
CA ASN A 146 6.81 10.46 -12.17
C ASN A 146 7.83 11.26 -11.36
N ASN A 147 9.10 11.14 -11.74
CA ASN A 147 10.22 11.90 -11.17
C ASN A 147 10.23 11.83 -9.64
N ILE A 148 10.60 10.66 -9.11
CA ILE A 148 10.70 10.45 -7.66
C ILE A 148 12.07 9.86 -7.32
N TRP A 149 12.57 10.19 -6.15
CA TRP A 149 13.74 9.53 -5.60
C TRP A 149 13.33 8.26 -4.87
N ARG A 150 14.01 7.16 -5.17
CA ARG A 150 13.98 5.91 -4.41
C ARG A 150 15.27 5.81 -3.61
N VAL A 151 15.12 5.71 -2.29
CA VAL A 151 16.24 5.51 -1.36
C VAL A 151 16.03 4.19 -0.64
N GLU A 152 16.93 3.23 -0.84
CA GLU A 152 16.86 1.90 -0.24
C GLU A 152 17.98 1.69 0.78
N TYR A 153 17.63 1.11 1.93
CA TYR A 153 18.56 0.73 2.98
C TYR A 153 18.79 -0.77 3.00
N GLY A 154 20.02 -1.19 3.29
CA GLY A 154 20.41 -2.59 3.40
C GLY A 154 20.03 -3.23 4.74
N ASP A 155 18.83 -2.96 5.26
CA ASP A 155 18.31 -3.66 6.44
C ASP A 155 17.61 -4.98 6.07
N TRP A 156 17.20 -5.74 7.08
CA TRP A 156 16.59 -7.06 6.91
C TRP A 156 15.24 -7.03 6.15
N VAL A 157 14.62 -5.87 5.98
CA VAL A 157 13.38 -5.68 5.22
C VAL A 157 13.55 -4.80 3.97
N SER A 158 14.77 -4.43 3.59
CA SER A 158 15.03 -3.51 2.47
C SER A 158 14.16 -2.25 2.54
N THR A 159 14.22 -1.51 3.64
CA THR A 159 13.43 -0.28 3.83
C THR A 159 13.67 0.68 2.67
N THR A 160 12.58 1.09 2.02
CA THR A 160 12.59 2.00 0.88
C THR A 160 11.84 3.28 1.24
N ILE A 161 12.52 4.42 1.17
CA ILE A 161 11.93 5.75 1.33
C ILE A 161 11.80 6.37 -0.04
N TYR A 162 10.58 6.78 -0.39
CA TYR A 162 10.31 7.52 -1.62
C TYR A 162 10.20 9.00 -1.32
N LEU A 163 10.94 9.82 -2.05
CA LEU A 163 10.94 11.26 -1.91
C LEU A 163 10.55 11.93 -3.23
N ASP A 164 9.89 13.07 -3.13
CA ASP A 164 9.52 13.90 -4.27
C ASP A 164 10.79 14.54 -4.89
N SER A 165 10.93 14.52 -6.22
CA SER A 165 12.14 15.02 -6.88
C SER A 165 12.29 16.54 -6.89
N ILE A 166 11.21 17.29 -6.65
CA ILE A 166 11.23 18.75 -6.69
C ILE A 166 11.45 19.30 -5.27
N THR A 167 10.76 18.73 -4.30
CA THR A 167 10.72 19.23 -2.92
C THR A 167 11.59 18.44 -1.96
N GLY A 168 11.93 17.20 -2.31
CA GLY A 168 12.61 16.27 -1.41
C GLY A 168 11.76 15.81 -0.23
N GLN A 169 10.44 16.07 -0.22
CA GLN A 169 9.56 15.58 0.85
C GLN A 169 9.34 14.07 0.73
N VAL A 170 9.27 13.39 1.88
CA VAL A 170 8.94 11.97 1.92
C VAL A 170 7.49 11.76 1.49
N ILE A 171 7.32 11.03 0.39
CA ILE A 171 6.01 10.63 -0.14
C ILE A 171 5.49 9.46 0.69
N THR A 172 6.32 8.42 0.85
CA THR A 172 5.92 7.20 1.54
C THR A 172 7.13 6.36 1.92
N VAL A 173 6.90 5.43 2.85
CA VAL A 173 7.89 4.45 3.32
C VAL A 173 7.35 3.07 3.00
N ARG A 174 8.19 2.21 2.44
CA ARG A 174 7.88 0.84 2.04
C ARG A 174 8.97 -0.10 2.52
N SER A 175 8.65 -1.39 2.52
CA SER A 175 9.57 -2.45 2.91
C SER A 175 9.17 -3.74 2.20
N THR A 176 10.07 -4.72 2.18
CA THR A 176 9.79 -6.07 1.67
C THR A 176 8.64 -6.71 2.42
N LEU A 177 8.52 -6.47 3.74
CA LEU A 177 7.39 -6.96 4.53
C LEU A 177 6.06 -6.36 4.04
N TRP A 178 6.04 -5.07 3.73
CA TRP A 178 4.85 -4.43 3.13
C TRP A 178 4.49 -5.04 1.78
N ARG A 179 5.48 -5.32 0.92
CA ARG A 179 5.25 -5.93 -0.41
C ARG A 179 4.69 -7.35 -0.32
N ILE A 180 5.16 -8.13 0.65
CA ILE A 180 4.60 -9.46 0.95
C ILE A 180 3.16 -9.32 1.40
N PHE A 181 2.88 -8.41 2.34
CA PHE A 181 1.52 -8.16 2.81
C PHE A 181 0.59 -7.74 1.68
N ASP A 182 1.02 -6.79 0.84
CA ASP A 182 0.27 -6.31 -0.32
C ASP A 182 -0.02 -7.41 -1.36
N PHE A 183 0.91 -8.35 -1.57
CA PHE A 183 0.69 -9.50 -2.45
C PHE A 183 -0.41 -10.44 -1.91
N PHE A 184 -0.40 -10.73 -0.61
CA PHE A 184 -1.45 -11.56 -0.01
C PHE A 184 -2.78 -10.82 0.13
N TRP A 185 -2.73 -9.50 0.34
CA TRP A 185 -3.90 -8.63 0.29
C TRP A 185 -4.59 -8.73 -1.07
N MET A 186 -3.85 -8.57 -2.18
CA MET A 186 -4.34 -8.77 -3.56
C MET A 186 -5.13 -10.07 -3.72
N LEU A 187 -4.53 -11.19 -3.29
CA LEU A 187 -5.12 -12.51 -3.41
C LEU A 187 -6.38 -12.66 -2.55
N HIS A 188 -6.37 -12.06 -1.36
CA HIS A 188 -7.45 -12.14 -0.39
C HIS A 188 -8.66 -11.31 -0.81
N ILE A 189 -8.46 -10.11 -1.35
CA ILE A 189 -9.55 -9.23 -1.79
C ILE A 189 -9.96 -9.47 -3.25
N MET A 190 -9.22 -10.34 -3.97
CA MET A 190 -9.46 -10.68 -5.38
C MET A 190 -9.43 -9.48 -6.33
N ASP A 191 -8.78 -8.40 -5.91
CA ASP A 191 -8.52 -7.22 -6.76
C ASP A 191 -7.07 -7.31 -7.26
N TYR A 192 -6.94 -7.71 -8.52
CA TYR A 192 -5.65 -7.96 -9.16
C TYR A 192 -5.07 -6.72 -9.85
N ASP A 193 -5.86 -5.66 -10.00
CA ASP A 193 -5.50 -4.47 -10.76
C ASP A 193 -5.05 -3.35 -9.80
N GLU A 194 -5.99 -2.77 -9.04
CA GLU A 194 -5.72 -1.60 -8.19
C GLU A 194 -5.25 -2.02 -6.79
N ARG A 195 -5.69 -3.19 -6.33
CA ARG A 195 -5.44 -3.81 -5.01
C ARG A 195 -5.90 -2.95 -3.83
N ASP A 196 -6.95 -2.18 -4.02
CA ASP A 196 -7.52 -1.30 -3.00
C ASP A 196 -9.05 -1.43 -2.86
N ASP A 197 -9.74 -1.95 -3.90
CA ASP A 197 -11.18 -2.12 -3.86
C ASP A 197 -11.59 -3.45 -3.22
N PHE A 198 -11.90 -3.37 -1.93
CA PHE A 198 -12.49 -4.49 -1.19
C PHE A 198 -13.92 -4.82 -1.64
N ASN A 199 -14.65 -3.92 -2.28
CA ASN A 199 -16.06 -4.11 -2.64
C ASN A 199 -16.25 -4.44 -4.13
N ASN A 200 -15.26 -5.08 -4.75
CA ASN A 200 -15.32 -5.40 -6.16
C ASN A 200 -16.34 -6.55 -6.45
N PRO A 201 -16.98 -6.56 -7.64
CA PRO A 201 -18.00 -7.55 -7.99
C PRO A 201 -17.51 -9.01 -7.94
N LEU A 202 -16.22 -9.24 -8.21
CA LEU A 202 -15.63 -10.57 -8.22
C LEU A 202 -15.58 -11.15 -6.80
N LEU A 203 -15.09 -10.40 -5.82
CA LEU A 203 -15.06 -10.79 -4.43
C LEU A 203 -16.46 -11.02 -3.87
N ILE A 204 -17.40 -10.11 -4.17
CA ILE A 204 -18.79 -10.21 -3.70
C ILE A 204 -19.44 -11.50 -4.23
N SER A 205 -19.31 -11.77 -5.53
CA SER A 205 -19.89 -12.97 -6.16
C SER A 205 -19.29 -14.26 -5.60
N PHE A 206 -17.97 -14.27 -5.39
CA PHE A 206 -17.26 -15.41 -4.81
C PHE A 206 -17.66 -15.64 -3.34
N SER A 207 -17.77 -14.57 -2.56
CA SER A 207 -18.17 -14.61 -1.14
C SER A 207 -19.61 -15.12 -0.99
N ALA A 208 -20.54 -14.60 -1.80
CA ALA A 208 -21.94 -15.06 -1.80
C ALA A 208 -22.04 -16.55 -2.15
N THR A 209 -21.33 -16.99 -3.19
CA THR A 209 -21.30 -18.41 -3.59
C THR A 209 -20.71 -19.29 -2.48
N SER A 210 -19.66 -18.82 -1.82
CA SER A 210 -19.00 -19.53 -0.71
C SER A 210 -19.90 -19.67 0.51
N VAL A 211 -20.67 -18.62 0.86
CA VAL A 211 -21.68 -18.66 1.93
C VAL A 211 -22.78 -19.67 1.61
N LEU A 212 -23.33 -19.65 0.40
CA LEU A 212 -24.36 -20.61 -0.02
C LEU A 212 -23.84 -22.05 0.01
N PHE A 213 -22.59 -22.26 -0.42
CA PHE A 213 -21.93 -23.57 -0.36
C PHE A 213 -21.75 -24.05 1.09
N CYS A 214 -21.33 -23.17 2.00
CA CYS A 214 -21.20 -23.48 3.42
C CYS A 214 -22.54 -23.84 4.08
N ILE A 215 -23.59 -23.07 3.80
CA ILE A 215 -24.95 -23.37 4.29
C ILE A 215 -25.42 -24.73 3.80
N SER A 216 -25.21 -25.04 2.51
CA SER A 216 -25.55 -26.33 1.93
C SER A 216 -24.80 -27.48 2.63
N GLY A 217 -23.50 -27.33 2.87
CA GLY A 217 -22.69 -28.30 3.62
C GLY A 217 -23.19 -28.51 5.06
N MET A 218 -23.56 -27.43 5.76
CA MET A 218 -24.11 -27.47 7.11
C MET A 218 -25.43 -28.27 7.15
N ILE A 219 -26.34 -28.02 6.19
CA ILE A 219 -27.61 -28.75 6.07
C ILE A 219 -27.37 -30.24 5.88
N LEU A 220 -26.43 -30.61 4.98
CA LEU A 220 -26.09 -32.02 4.73
C LEU A 220 -25.51 -32.71 5.97
N LEU A 221 -24.64 -32.03 6.71
CA LEU A 221 -24.09 -32.54 7.98
C LEU A 221 -25.18 -32.77 9.03
N LEU A 222 -26.16 -31.87 9.15
CA LEU A 222 -27.28 -32.03 10.07
C LEU A 222 -28.25 -33.16 9.65
N GLN A 223 -28.44 -33.36 8.35
CA GLN A 223 -29.30 -34.43 7.81
C GLN A 223 -28.68 -35.83 7.98
N SER A 224 -27.36 -35.96 7.87
CA SER A 224 -26.65 -37.23 8.04
C SER A 224 -25.44 -37.07 8.95
N PRO A 225 -25.65 -36.85 10.27
CA PRO A 225 -24.55 -36.57 11.15
C PRO A 225 -23.62 -37.78 11.23
N PRO A 226 -22.31 -37.63 11.01
CA PRO A 226 -21.37 -38.75 10.99
C PRO A 226 -21.32 -39.47 12.35
N TRP A 227 -21.64 -38.77 13.44
CA TRP A 227 -21.78 -39.34 14.78
C TRP A 227 -23.04 -40.21 14.99
N ARG A 228 -23.99 -40.21 14.06
CA ARG A 228 -25.25 -40.98 14.16
C ARG A 228 -25.17 -42.39 13.56
N ARG A 229 -24.07 -42.77 12.90
CA ARG A 229 -23.85 -44.13 12.36
C ARG A 229 -22.89 -44.96 13.20
N ARG A 230 -23.36 -45.39 14.38
CA ARG A 230 -23.03 -46.70 14.99
C ARG A 230 -24.20 -47.19 15.85
N ARG A 231 -25.14 -47.91 15.23
CA ARG A 231 -25.96 -48.92 15.93
C ARG A 231 -26.03 -50.17 15.05
N ILE A 232 -25.03 -51.02 15.28
CA ILE A 232 -25.05 -52.49 15.37
C ILE A 232 -26.14 -53.18 14.52
N GLN A 233 -25.72 -53.81 13.42
CA GLN A 233 -26.41 -54.99 12.91
C GLN A 233 -26.26 -56.09 13.98
N ARG A 234 -27.37 -56.48 14.59
CA ARG A 234 -27.46 -57.71 15.37
C ARG A 234 -28.22 -58.71 14.49
N ASN A 235 -27.56 -59.83 14.22
CA ASN A 235 -28.09 -61.02 13.55
C ASN A 235 -29.42 -61.47 14.16
#